data_AF-A0A1V5I7X1-F1
#
_entry.id   AF-A0A1V5I7X1-F1
#
_cell.length_a   1.000
_cell.length_b   1.000
_cell.length_c   1.000
_cell.angle_alpha   90.00
_cell.angle_beta   90.00
_cell.angle_gamma   90.00
#
_symmetry.space_group_name_H-M   'P 1'
#
loop_
_entity.id
_entity.type
_entity.pdbx_description
1 polymer ?
#
loop_
_entity_poly.entity_id
_entity_poly.type
_entity_poly.pdbx_seq_one_letter_code
_entity_poly.pdbx_strand_id
1 'polypeptide(L)'
;MILSCEDPFIAVLLAAADFEWTIRRAILALGARETKTIKDEVLARCFGLDGYKEAWMKEVQPLTDKGLTDIIPNWQYFREQAYPLRNRLIHGIEGTVTPQYAKERVAAFLSASKALAEFDESCGEPVYGRKIIRLKRRGWLRKDLPSRKKS
;
A
#
# COMPACT_ATOMS: atom_id res chain seq x y z
N MET A 1 -12.15 11.24 -6.13
CA MET A 1 -11.59 12.40 -6.85
C MET A 1 -10.84 11.85 -8.05
N ILE A 2 -11.38 11.98 -9.26
CA ILE A 2 -10.67 11.57 -10.48
C ILE A 2 -9.73 12.72 -10.80
N LEU A 3 -8.41 12.50 -10.72
CA LEU A 3 -7.42 13.44 -11.24
C LEU A 3 -7.70 13.62 -12.74
N SER A 4 -8.36 14.72 -13.11
CA SER A 4 -8.42 15.21 -14.48
C SER A 4 -7.05 15.82 -14.82
N CYS A 5 -6.01 14.99 -14.86
CA CYS A 5 -4.70 15.46 -15.23
C CYS A 5 -4.61 15.42 -16.76
N GLU A 6 -4.42 16.59 -17.37
CA GLU A 6 -4.06 16.72 -18.79
C GLU A 6 -2.76 15.96 -19.11
N ASP A 7 -1.99 15.61 -18.09
CA ASP A 7 -0.79 14.80 -18.15
C ASP A 7 -0.99 13.39 -17.53
N PRO A 8 -1.22 12.36 -18.36
CA PRO A 8 -1.38 10.98 -17.93
C PRO A 8 -0.18 10.42 -17.15
N PHE A 9 1.03 10.90 -17.43
CA PHE A 9 2.25 10.46 -16.75
C PHE A 9 2.25 10.95 -15.30
N ILE A 10 1.93 12.23 -15.08
CA ILE A 10 1.85 12.81 -13.73
C ILE A 10 0.77 12.10 -12.91
N ALA A 11 -0.38 11.80 -13.52
CA ALA A 11 -1.46 11.08 -12.83
C ALA A 11 -1.02 9.71 -12.31
N VAL A 12 -0.29 8.94 -13.11
CA VAL A 12 0.25 7.63 -12.70
C VAL A 12 1.24 7.79 -11.55
N LEU A 13 2.16 8.75 -11.64
CA LEU A 13 3.17 8.95 -10.60
C LEU A 13 2.57 9.40 -9.27
N LEU A 14 1.59 10.32 -9.30
CA LEU A 14 0.90 10.76 -8.09
C LEU A 14 0.09 9.64 -7.45
N ALA A 15 -0.63 8.85 -8.24
CA ALA A 15 -1.38 7.71 -7.73
C ALA A 15 -0.43 6.63 -7.14
N ALA A 16 0.71 6.39 -7.77
CA ALA A 16 1.71 5.48 -7.23
C ALA A 16 2.34 6.01 -5.93
N ALA A 17 2.64 7.30 -5.85
CA ALA A 17 3.15 7.93 -4.64
C ALA A 17 2.13 7.86 -3.49
N ASP A 18 0.84 8.07 -3.77
CA ASP A 18 -0.25 7.89 -2.81
C ASP A 18 -0.30 6.46 -2.27
N PHE A 19 -0.21 5.45 -3.15
CA PHE A 19 -0.13 4.05 -2.74
C PHE A 19 1.09 3.76 -1.88
N GLU A 20 2.29 4.18 -2.31
CA GLU A 20 3.54 3.96 -1.58
C GLU A 20 3.54 4.63 -0.19
N TRP A 21 2.94 5.82 -0.11
CA TRP A 21 2.73 6.51 1.16
C TRP A 21 1.74 5.76 2.05
N THR A 22 0.62 5.32 1.48
CA THR A 22 -0.45 4.62 2.20
C THR A 22 0.04 3.30 2.77
N ILE A 23 0.72 2.46 1.98
CA ILE A 23 1.23 1.17 2.45
C ILE A 23 2.30 1.33 3.54
N ARG A 24 3.19 2.33 3.43
CA ARG A 24 4.18 2.63 4.50
C ARG A 24 3.49 3.02 5.79
N ARG A 25 2.46 3.85 5.71
CA ARG A 25 1.69 4.23 6.90
C ARG A 25 0.90 3.07 7.46
N ALA A 26 0.37 2.19 6.61
CA ALA A 26 -0.32 1.00 7.07
C ALA A 26 0.60 0.05 7.85
N ILE A 27 1.81 -0.17 7.34
CA ILE A 27 2.84 -0.95 8.06
C ILE A 27 3.17 -0.31 9.41
N LEU A 28 3.26 1.02 9.50
CA LEU A 28 3.49 1.70 10.77
C LEU A 28 2.28 1.58 11.71
N ALA A 29 1.07 1.79 11.18
CA ALA A 29 -0.18 1.79 11.92
C ALA A 29 -0.45 0.41 12.51
N LEU A 30 -0.33 -0.64 11.71
CA LEU A 30 -0.66 -2.03 12.08
C LEU A 30 0.51 -2.83 12.63
N GLY A 31 1.75 -2.41 12.41
CA GLY A 31 2.93 -3.22 12.70
C GLY A 31 3.07 -3.71 14.15
N ALA A 32 3.85 -4.77 14.35
CA ALA A 32 4.06 -5.36 15.65
C ALA A 32 5.07 -4.59 16.50
N ARG A 33 6.17 -4.11 15.92
CA ARG A 33 7.26 -3.45 16.67
C ARG A 33 7.01 -1.96 16.89
N GLU A 34 7.85 -1.32 17.70
CA GLU A 34 7.81 0.12 17.91
C GLU A 34 7.95 0.87 16.57
N THR A 35 7.25 1.99 16.44
CA THR A 35 7.29 2.80 15.21
C THR A 35 8.71 3.24 14.84
N LYS A 36 9.58 3.50 15.81
CA LYS A 36 10.99 3.84 15.55
C LYS A 36 11.72 2.66 14.90
N THR A 37 11.64 1.48 15.51
CA THR A 37 12.24 0.24 15.00
C THR A 37 11.76 -0.09 13.59
N ILE A 38 10.45 0.04 13.32
CA ILE A 38 9.89 -0.21 11.98
C ILE A 38 10.47 0.78 10.96
N LYS A 39 10.55 2.07 11.29
CA LYS A 39 11.12 3.08 10.40
C LYS A 39 12.59 2.80 10.10
N ASP A 40 13.38 2.57 11.14
CA ASP A 40 14.84 2.54 11.06
C ASP A 40 15.35 1.21 10.50
N GLU A 41 14.64 0.10 10.71
CA GLU A 41 15.10 -1.23 10.31
C GLU A 41 14.31 -1.87 9.16
N VAL A 42 12.99 -1.65 9.10
CA VAL A 42 12.13 -2.29 8.09
C VAL A 42 11.97 -1.39 6.89
N LEU A 43 11.47 -0.17 7.11
CA LEU A 43 11.11 0.74 6.02
C LEU A 43 12.31 1.48 5.44
N ALA A 44 13.42 1.57 6.17
CA ALA A 44 14.67 2.17 5.70
C ALA A 44 15.29 1.40 4.51
N ARG A 45 15.08 0.09 4.44
CA ARG A 45 15.57 -0.80 3.37
C ARG A 45 14.45 -1.29 2.45
N CYS A 46 13.27 -0.68 2.55
CA CYS A 46 12.09 -1.10 1.82
C CYS A 46 12.01 -0.37 0.48
N PHE A 47 12.21 -1.10 -0.62
CA PHE A 47 12.16 -0.57 -1.98
C PHE A 47 11.23 -1.39 -2.86
N GLY A 48 10.38 -0.71 -3.63
CA GLY A 48 9.45 -1.33 -4.55
C GLY A 48 8.39 -2.20 -3.87
N LEU A 49 7.57 -2.86 -4.70
CA LEU A 49 6.45 -3.67 -4.23
C LEU A 49 6.88 -4.90 -3.43
N ASP A 50 7.98 -5.54 -3.82
CA ASP A 50 8.50 -6.72 -3.11
C ASP A 50 9.01 -6.35 -1.70
N GLY A 51 9.71 -5.21 -1.56
CA GLY A 51 10.11 -4.70 -0.26
C GLY A 51 8.90 -4.41 0.65
N TYR A 52 7.83 -3.84 0.11
CA TYR A 52 6.60 -3.63 0.89
C TYR A 52 5.94 -4.94 1.29
N LYS A 53 5.96 -5.96 0.43
CA LYS A 53 5.46 -7.29 0.74
C LYS A 53 6.24 -7.94 1.89
N GLU A 54 7.57 -7.88 1.86
CA GLU A 54 8.42 -8.40 2.94
C GLU A 54 8.18 -7.65 4.25
N ALA A 55 8.12 -6.32 4.21
CA ALA A 55 7.81 -5.50 5.37
C ALA A 55 6.43 -5.84 5.98
N TRP A 56 5.42 -6.05 5.13
CA TRP A 56 4.08 -6.46 5.54
C TRP A 56 4.07 -7.85 6.19
N MET A 57 4.74 -8.81 5.58
CA MET A 57 4.87 -10.18 6.10
C MET A 57 5.55 -10.20 7.48
N LYS A 58 6.50 -9.30 7.71
CA LYS A 58 7.23 -9.21 8.98
C LYS A 58 6.44 -8.53 10.08
N GLU A 59 5.76 -7.42 9.76
CA GLU A 59 5.17 -6.54 10.79
C GLU A 59 3.67 -6.68 10.94
N VAL A 60 2.93 -6.93 9.87
CA VAL A 60 1.46 -6.82 9.85
C VAL A 60 0.81 -8.20 9.83
N GLN A 61 1.23 -9.07 8.91
CA GLN A 61 0.63 -10.39 8.73
C GLN A 61 0.63 -11.25 10.01
N PRO A 62 1.65 -11.25 10.89
CA PRO A 62 1.62 -12.02 12.14
C PRO A 62 0.53 -11.57 13.13
N LEU A 63 0.01 -10.35 12.97
CA LEU A 63 -1.02 -9.77 13.84
C LEU A 63 -2.43 -9.86 13.24
N THR A 64 -2.53 -9.89 11.91
CA THR A 64 -3.81 -9.82 11.18
C THR A 64 -4.16 -11.09 10.42
N ASP A 65 -3.17 -11.96 10.15
CA ASP A 65 -3.30 -13.15 9.30
C ASP A 65 -3.72 -12.83 7.85
N LYS A 66 -3.46 -11.59 7.39
CA LYS A 66 -3.78 -11.13 6.03
C LYS A 66 -2.52 -10.69 5.30
N GLY A 67 -2.30 -11.25 4.12
CA GLY A 67 -1.27 -10.77 3.20
C GLY A 67 -1.78 -9.63 2.33
N LEU A 68 -0.87 -8.92 1.65
CA LEU A 68 -1.23 -7.90 0.66
C LEU A 68 -2.12 -8.45 -0.47
N THR A 69 -1.92 -9.72 -0.84
CA THR A 69 -2.72 -10.44 -1.84
C THR A 69 -4.18 -10.59 -1.44
N ASP A 70 -4.48 -10.62 -0.13
CA ASP A 70 -5.84 -10.74 0.39
C ASP A 70 -6.56 -9.37 0.47
N ILE A 71 -5.79 -8.28 0.43
CA ILE A 71 -6.29 -6.92 0.68
C ILE A 71 -6.37 -6.11 -0.62
N ILE A 72 -5.31 -6.15 -1.43
CA ILE A 72 -5.23 -5.34 -2.64
C ILE A 72 -6.08 -5.98 -3.75
N PRO A 73 -7.09 -5.26 -4.29
CA PRO A 73 -7.94 -5.78 -5.35
C PRO A 73 -7.14 -6.08 -6.61
N ASN A 74 -7.49 -7.19 -7.27
CA ASN A 74 -6.89 -7.62 -8.53
C ASN A 74 -5.33 -7.63 -8.48
N TRP A 75 -4.78 -8.22 -7.41
CA TRP A 75 -3.35 -8.20 -7.10
C TRP A 75 -2.44 -8.56 -8.28
N GLN A 76 -2.82 -9.54 -9.10
CA GLN A 76 -2.03 -9.94 -10.25
C GLN A 76 -1.85 -8.79 -11.24
N TYR A 77 -2.95 -8.14 -11.64
CA TYR A 77 -2.89 -6.96 -12.50
C TYR A 77 -2.09 -5.82 -11.84
N PHE A 78 -2.35 -5.55 -10.56
CA PHE A 78 -1.63 -4.50 -9.83
C PHE A 78 -0.12 -4.71 -9.88
N ARG A 79 0.33 -5.93 -9.58
CA ARG A 79 1.76 -6.31 -9.53
C ARG A 79 2.41 -6.33 -10.91
N GLU A 80 1.74 -6.88 -11.92
CA GLU A 80 2.34 -7.18 -13.22
C GLU A 80 2.19 -6.04 -14.23
N GLN A 81 1.16 -5.20 -14.08
CA GLN A 81 0.78 -4.21 -15.09
C GLN A 81 0.77 -2.77 -14.56
N ALA A 82 0.23 -2.54 -13.35
CA ALA A 82 0.10 -1.20 -12.80
C ALA A 82 1.39 -0.69 -12.13
N TYR A 83 1.91 -1.42 -11.15
CA TYR A 83 3.10 -1.03 -10.40
C TYR A 83 4.36 -0.87 -11.28
N PRO A 84 4.64 -1.76 -12.26
CA PRO A 84 5.83 -1.64 -13.10
C PRO A 84 5.86 -0.39 -13.96
N LEU A 85 4.70 0.17 -14.33
CA LEU A 85 4.65 1.40 -15.12
C LEU A 85 5.33 2.56 -14.39
N ARG A 86 5.08 2.74 -13.09
CA ARG A 86 5.75 3.78 -12.28
C ARG A 86 7.27 3.69 -12.37
N ASN A 87 7.83 2.49 -12.33
CA ASN A 87 9.28 2.30 -12.41
C ASN A 87 9.81 2.68 -13.80
N ARG A 88 9.14 2.23 -14.86
CA ARG A 88 9.49 2.58 -16.23
C ARG A 88 9.46 4.10 -16.46
N LEU A 89 8.44 4.76 -15.93
CA LEU A 89 8.26 6.20 -16.03
C LEU A 89 9.33 6.98 -15.25
N ILE A 90 9.56 6.67 -13.97
CA ILE A 90 10.55 7.39 -13.13
C ILE A 90 11.99 7.18 -13.64
N HIS A 91 12.30 6.03 -14.21
CA HIS A 91 13.62 5.74 -14.77
C HIS A 91 13.76 6.16 -16.24
N GLY A 92 12.75 6.83 -16.82
CA GLY A 92 12.80 7.32 -18.19
C GLY A 92 12.86 6.23 -19.27
N ILE A 93 12.54 4.98 -18.94
CA ILE A 93 12.40 3.87 -19.91
C ILE A 93 11.21 4.14 -20.83
N GLU A 94 10.17 4.76 -20.30
CA GLU A 94 8.97 5.16 -21.03
C GLU A 94 8.72 6.65 -20.79
N GLY A 95 8.71 7.43 -21.88
CA GLY A 95 8.63 8.90 -21.83
C GLY A 95 7.23 9.47 -22.06
N THR A 96 6.28 8.65 -22.53
CA THR A 96 4.89 9.06 -22.76
C THR A 96 3.95 7.91 -22.43
N VAL A 97 2.71 8.24 -22.05
CA VAL A 97 1.68 7.24 -21.79
C VAL A 97 0.33 7.77 -22.27
N THR A 98 -0.48 6.91 -22.89
CA THR A 98 -1.80 7.35 -23.37
C THR A 98 -2.76 7.55 -22.19
N PRO A 99 -3.74 8.48 -22.29
CA PRO A 99 -4.72 8.70 -21.23
C PRO A 99 -5.47 7.43 -20.83
N GLN A 100 -5.87 6.60 -21.79
CA GLN A 100 -6.60 5.36 -21.52
C GLN A 100 -5.72 4.33 -20.78
N TYR A 101 -4.47 4.16 -21.19
CA TYR A 101 -3.54 3.22 -20.56
C TYR A 101 -3.16 3.65 -19.13
N ALA A 102 -3.03 4.96 -18.90
CA ALA A 102 -2.82 5.53 -17.57
C ALA A 102 -4.04 5.36 -16.68
N LYS A 103 -5.25 5.62 -17.20
CA LYS A 103 -6.51 5.59 -16.44
C LYS A 103 -6.72 4.28 -15.68
N GLU A 104 -6.50 3.14 -16.33
CA GLU A 104 -6.67 1.83 -15.70
C GLU A 104 -5.67 1.60 -14.56
N ARG A 105 -4.44 2.08 -14.72
CA ARG A 105 -3.36 1.91 -13.73
C ARG A 105 -3.50 2.87 -12.56
N VAL A 106 -3.90 4.11 -12.84
CA VAL A 106 -4.30 5.09 -11.82
C VAL A 106 -5.45 4.52 -10.99
N ALA A 107 -6.48 3.95 -11.63
CA ALA A 107 -7.59 3.32 -10.92
C ALA A 107 -7.11 2.16 -10.03
N ALA A 108 -6.19 1.33 -10.51
CA ALA A 108 -5.60 0.24 -9.73
C ALA A 108 -4.83 0.74 -8.50
N PHE A 109 -4.01 1.79 -8.64
CA PHE A 109 -3.33 2.43 -7.51
C PHE A 109 -4.30 2.98 -6.47
N LEU A 110 -5.26 3.81 -6.90
CA LEU A 110 -6.24 4.41 -5.99
C LEU A 110 -7.10 3.34 -5.30
N SER A 111 -7.47 2.27 -6.01
CA SER A 111 -8.21 1.16 -5.42
C SER A 111 -7.36 0.39 -4.40
N ALA A 112 -6.06 0.23 -4.64
CA ALA A 112 -5.16 -0.42 -3.69
C ALA A 112 -4.95 0.44 -2.44
N SER A 113 -4.73 1.76 -2.59
CA SER A 113 -4.65 2.70 -1.47
C SER A 113 -5.91 2.68 -0.62
N LYS A 114 -7.08 2.75 -1.27
CA LYS A 114 -8.37 2.71 -0.60
C LYS A 114 -8.55 1.41 0.20
N ALA A 115 -8.27 0.26 -0.41
CA ALA A 115 -8.42 -1.04 0.26
C ALA A 115 -7.50 -1.18 1.49
N LEU A 116 -6.26 -0.66 1.41
CA LEU A 116 -5.36 -0.61 2.57
C LEU A 116 -5.91 0.30 3.67
N ALA A 117 -6.38 1.50 3.33
CA ALA A 117 -6.93 2.42 4.31
C ALA A 117 -8.18 1.87 5.01
N GLU A 118 -9.09 1.24 4.26
CA GLU A 118 -10.29 0.58 4.79
C GLU A 118 -9.93 -0.62 5.68
N PHE A 119 -8.91 -1.39 5.29
CA PHE A 119 -8.41 -2.50 6.11
C PHE A 119 -7.84 -2.02 7.45
N ASP A 120 -7.01 -0.98 7.42
CA ASP A 120 -6.44 -0.35 8.60
C ASP A 120 -7.50 0.23 9.53
N GLU A 121 -8.51 0.89 8.97
CA GLU A 121 -9.67 1.38 9.71
C GLU A 121 -10.47 0.24 10.35
N SER A 122 -10.66 -0.88 9.64
CA SER A 122 -11.31 -2.08 10.19
C SER A 122 -10.53 -2.72 11.34
N CYS A 123 -9.22 -2.46 11.44
CA CYS A 123 -8.37 -2.86 12.56
C CYS A 123 -8.33 -1.83 13.70
N GLY A 124 -9.09 -0.72 13.60
CA GLY A 124 -9.09 0.37 14.58
C GLY A 124 -7.86 1.28 14.52
N GLU A 125 -7.09 1.23 13.44
CA GLU A 125 -5.80 1.92 13.31
C GLU A 125 -5.73 2.75 12.01
N PRO A 126 -6.59 3.78 11.82
CA PRO A 126 -6.70 4.50 10.56
C PRO A 126 -5.38 5.20 10.16
N VAL A 127 -5.05 5.12 8.87
CA VAL A 127 -3.82 5.74 8.31
C VAL A 127 -3.91 7.26 8.21
N TYR A 128 -5.11 7.82 8.05
CA TYR A 128 -5.35 9.26 7.89
C TYR A 128 -5.73 9.94 9.21
N GLY A 129 -5.50 11.26 9.30
CA GLY A 129 -6.02 12.09 10.40
C GLY A 129 -5.34 11.94 11.77
N ARG A 130 -4.32 11.08 11.91
CA ARG A 130 -3.59 10.89 13.19
C ARG A 130 -2.09 10.77 13.06
N LYS A 131 -1.40 11.10 14.15
CA LYS A 131 0.01 10.80 14.34
C LYS A 131 0.17 9.32 14.71
N ILE A 132 0.88 8.56 13.88
CA ILE A 132 1.16 7.14 14.15
C ILE A 132 2.43 7.07 15.01
N ILE A 133 2.24 6.82 16.31
CA ILE A 133 3.32 6.54 17.27
C ILE A 133 2.94 5.28 18.04
N ARG A 134 3.89 4.35 18.10
CA ARG A 134 3.84 3.19 18.99
C ARG A 134 5.20 3.06 19.66
N LEU A 135 5.19 3.12 21.00
CA LEU A 135 6.38 3.12 21.85
C LEU A 135 6.73 1.75 22.43
N LYS A 136 5.79 0.79 22.37
CA LYS A 136 5.97 -0.58 22.85
C LYS A 136 5.48 -1.55 21.79
N ARG A 137 6.05 -2.75 21.78
CA ARG A 137 5.56 -3.85 20.94
C ARG A 137 4.06 -4.10 21.14
N ARG A 138 3.35 -4.33 20.04
CA ARG A 138 1.93 -4.62 20.01
C ARG A 138 1.66 -6.11 20.19
N GLY A 139 0.60 -6.44 20.92
CA GLY A 139 -0.01 -7.76 20.93
C GLY A 139 -0.85 -8.04 19.69
N TRP A 140 -1.62 -9.12 19.71
CA TRP A 140 -2.51 -9.52 18.60
C TRP A 140 -3.64 -8.51 18.35
N LEU A 141 -3.94 -8.22 17.07
CA LEU A 141 -4.97 -7.27 16.61
C LEU A 141 -6.34 -7.92 16.32
N ARG A 142 -6.47 -9.24 16.53
CA ARG A 142 -7.53 -10.08 15.94
C ARG A 142 -8.96 -9.93 16.49
N LYS A 143 -9.29 -8.95 17.33
CA LYS A 143 -10.57 -9.04 18.06
C LYS A 143 -11.83 -9.01 17.18
N ASP A 144 -11.83 -8.40 15.99
CA ASP A 144 -13.09 -8.25 15.21
C ASP A 144 -12.94 -8.33 13.67
N LEU A 145 -11.89 -8.95 13.12
CA LEU A 145 -11.73 -9.04 11.66
C LEU A 145 -12.75 -10.03 11.03
N PRO A 146 -13.52 -9.63 10.00
CA PRO A 146 -14.50 -10.50 9.36
C PRO A 146 -13.82 -11.76 8.82
N SER A 147 -14.35 -12.91 9.24
CA SER A 147 -13.85 -14.23 8.88
C SER A 147 -13.92 -14.46 7.37
N ARG A 148 -12.89 -15.16 6.85
CA ARG A 148 -12.76 -15.52 5.43
C ARG A 148 -14.00 -16.35 5.03
N LYS A 149 -14.89 -15.82 4.19
CA LYS A 149 -15.85 -16.68 3.48
C LYS A 149 -15.03 -17.52 2.50
N LYS A 150 -14.97 -18.83 2.74
CA LYS A 150 -14.40 -19.79 1.79
C LYS A 150 -15.29 -19.76 0.55
N SER A 151 -14.70 -19.42 -0.60
CA SER A 151 -15.25 -19.74 -1.92
C SER A 151 -14.94 -21.18 -2.27
#